data_AF-A0A316TFF2-F1
#
_entry.id   AF-A0A316TFF2-F1
#
_cell.length_a   1.000
_cell.length_b   1.000
_cell.length_c   1.000
_cell.angle_alpha   90.00
_cell.angle_beta   90.00
_cell.angle_gamma   90.00
#
_symmetry.space_group_name_H-M   'P 1'
#
loop_
_entity.id
_entity.type
_entity.pdbx_description
1 polymer ?
#
loop_
_entity_poly.entity_id
_entity_poly.type
_entity_poly.pdbx_seq_one_letter_code
_entity_poly.pdbx_strand_id
1 'polypeptide(L)'
;MTAGALTLLVGFGAMSVLAAPQPPAQQLGLSVQDEATTKLLERNRCSTTGFAPDVIPASAIIRDGNGRTRVVSFDHGWAVFKKERPGELVAVCLSRPRAIG
;
A
#
# COMPACT_ATOMS: atom_id res chain seq x y z
N MET A 1 16.41 -10.67 60.05
CA MET A 1 15.78 -9.77 59.06
C MET A 1 16.90 -8.96 58.40
N THR A 2 17.20 -9.20 57.12
CA THR A 2 18.16 -8.39 56.35
C THR A 2 17.59 -8.20 54.95
N ALA A 3 17.12 -6.98 54.66
CA ALA A 3 16.55 -6.59 53.38
C ALA A 3 17.67 -6.12 52.44
N GLY A 4 17.78 -6.73 51.26
CA GLY A 4 18.72 -6.33 50.21
C GLY A 4 18.12 -5.21 49.36
N ALA A 5 18.83 -4.08 49.25
CA ALA A 5 18.45 -2.96 48.39
C ALA A 5 18.96 -3.20 46.97
N LEU A 6 18.05 -3.21 45.99
CA LEU A 6 18.36 -3.28 44.55
C LEU A 6 18.31 -1.86 43.96
N THR A 7 19.47 -1.31 43.62
CA THR A 7 19.61 -0.05 42.88
C THR A 7 19.48 -0.30 41.38
N LEU A 8 18.39 0.19 40.76
CA LEU A 8 18.20 0.20 39.31
C LEU A 8 18.81 1.49 38.73
N LEU A 9 19.91 1.36 38.00
CA LEU A 9 20.47 2.41 37.15
C LEU A 9 19.79 2.34 35.78
N VAL A 10 18.95 3.34 35.45
CA VAL A 10 18.40 3.51 34.11
C VAL A 10 19.12 4.69 33.46
N GLY A 11 20.06 4.40 32.56
CA GLY A 11 20.72 5.39 31.72
C GLY A 11 19.88 5.70 30.47
N PHE A 12 19.44 6.95 30.31
CA PHE A 12 18.79 7.42 29.09
C PHE A 12 19.84 7.86 28.07
N GLY A 13 20.02 7.07 27.01
CA GLY A 13 20.83 7.46 25.84
C GLY A 13 20.02 8.32 24.88
N ALA A 14 20.43 9.57 24.67
CA ALA A 14 19.89 10.43 23.62
C ALA A 14 20.65 10.17 22.31
N MET A 15 19.99 9.59 21.30
CA MET A 15 20.52 9.51 19.94
C MET A 15 20.01 10.71 19.13
N SER A 16 20.90 11.65 18.82
CA SER A 16 20.63 12.75 17.90
C SER A 16 20.63 12.23 16.45
N VAL A 17 19.49 12.30 15.77
CA VAL A 17 19.42 12.02 14.33
C VAL A 17 19.74 13.33 13.60
N LEU A 18 20.95 13.43 13.06
CA LEU A 18 21.32 14.46 12.08
C LEU A 18 20.47 14.22 10.82
N ALA A 19 19.48 15.08 10.58
CA ALA A 19 18.68 15.06 9.36
C ALA A 19 19.58 15.43 8.17
N ALA A 20 19.87 14.45 7.31
CA ALA A 20 20.56 14.67 6.06
C ALA A 20 19.69 15.51 5.10
N PRO A 21 20.30 16.35 4.23
CA PRO A 21 19.56 17.12 3.23
C PRO A 21 18.85 16.17 2.25
N GLN A 22 17.52 16.25 2.17
CA GLN A 22 16.73 15.47 1.22
C GLN A 22 16.93 16.02 -0.20
N PRO A 23 17.44 15.25 -1.17
CA PRO A 23 17.52 15.68 -2.56
C PRO A 23 16.11 15.88 -3.14
N PRO A 24 15.93 16.84 -4.06
CA PRO A 24 14.63 17.18 -4.60
C PRO A 24 14.02 15.97 -5.35
N ALA A 25 12.77 15.63 -4.99
CA ALA A 25 12.03 14.45 -5.41
C ALA A 25 11.56 14.46 -6.89
N GLN A 26 12.37 15.00 -7.81
CA GLN A 26 12.00 15.16 -9.22
C GLN A 26 12.64 14.12 -10.17
N GLN A 27 13.46 13.19 -9.68
CA GLN A 27 14.30 12.35 -10.56
C GLN A 27 13.99 10.84 -10.58
N LEU A 28 12.88 10.41 -9.98
CA LEU A 28 12.49 9.00 -9.92
C LEU A 28 11.04 8.92 -10.41
N GLY A 29 10.74 8.06 -11.39
CA GLY A 29 9.39 7.84 -11.94
C GLY A 29 8.30 7.41 -10.94
N LEU A 30 8.57 7.53 -9.64
CA LEU A 30 7.59 7.54 -8.56
C LEU A 30 6.50 8.60 -8.78
N SER A 31 6.79 9.82 -9.22
CA SER A 31 5.75 10.88 -9.21
C SER A 31 4.61 10.64 -10.23
N VAL A 32 4.94 10.29 -11.48
CA VAL A 32 3.93 10.10 -12.53
C VAL A 32 3.10 8.84 -12.30
N GLN A 33 3.74 7.77 -11.83
CA GLN A 33 3.06 6.49 -11.60
C GLN A 33 2.20 6.52 -10.33
N ASP A 34 2.63 7.28 -9.32
CA ASP A 34 1.85 7.54 -8.11
C ASP A 34 0.65 8.46 -8.37
N GLU A 35 0.83 9.50 -9.19
CA GLU A 35 -0.27 10.37 -9.64
C GLU A 35 -1.30 9.59 -10.47
N ALA A 36 -0.84 8.75 -11.40
CA ALA A 36 -1.72 7.91 -12.21
C ALA A 36 -2.50 6.90 -11.36
N THR A 37 -1.86 6.31 -10.34
CA THR A 37 -2.49 5.37 -9.41
C THR A 37 -3.50 6.09 -8.53
N THR A 38 -3.16 7.27 -8.01
CA THR A 38 -4.06 8.12 -7.21
C THR A 38 -5.33 8.48 -8.00
N LYS A 39 -5.18 8.93 -9.25
CA LYS A 39 -6.32 9.23 -10.13
C LYS A 39 -7.21 8.01 -10.39
N LEU A 40 -6.63 6.81 -10.49
CA LEU A 40 -7.41 5.59 -10.66
C LEU A 40 -8.17 5.22 -9.39
N LEU A 41 -7.57 5.39 -8.22
CA LEU A 41 -8.22 5.12 -6.93
C LEU A 41 -9.43 6.03 -6.74
N GLU A 42 -9.27 7.34 -6.95
CA GLU A 42 -10.34 8.33 -6.82
C GLU A 42 -11.49 8.06 -7.79
N ARG A 43 -11.19 7.82 -9.07
CA ARG A 43 -12.21 7.61 -10.11
C ARG A 43 -13.02 6.33 -9.93
N ASN A 44 -12.45 5.29 -9.29
CA ASN A 44 -13.08 3.98 -9.20
C ASN A 44 -13.67 3.67 -7.82
N ARG A 45 -13.70 4.65 -6.89
CA ARG A 45 -14.20 4.48 -5.51
C ARG A 45 -13.51 3.30 -4.82
N CYS A 46 -12.19 3.32 -4.83
CA CYS A 46 -11.37 2.22 -4.33
C CYS A 46 -11.04 2.34 -2.84
N SER A 47 -10.72 1.20 -2.23
CA SER A 47 -10.13 1.08 -0.90
C SER A 47 -8.88 0.21 -0.95
N THR A 48 -7.80 0.68 -0.33
CA THR A 48 -6.53 -0.07 -0.19
C THR A 48 -6.53 -1.02 1.00
N THR A 49 -7.44 -0.83 1.95
CA THR A 49 -7.60 -1.69 3.15
C THR A 49 -8.80 -2.64 3.03
N GLY A 50 -9.62 -2.49 2.00
CA GLY A 50 -10.83 -3.29 1.78
C GLY A 50 -12.12 -2.59 2.19
N PHE A 51 -13.23 -3.32 2.14
CA PHE A 51 -14.56 -2.86 2.53
C PHE A 51 -15.13 -3.77 3.63
N ALA A 52 -16.33 -3.42 4.13
CA ALA A 52 -17.05 -4.29 5.04
C ALA A 52 -17.36 -5.66 4.41
N PRO A 53 -17.49 -6.74 5.21
CA PRO A 53 -17.63 -8.10 4.68
C PRO A 53 -18.86 -8.35 3.79
N ASP A 54 -19.90 -7.53 3.92
CA ASP A 54 -21.13 -7.56 3.14
C ASP A 54 -21.03 -6.82 1.79
N VAL A 55 -19.92 -6.11 1.55
CA VAL A 55 -19.68 -5.36 0.31
C VAL A 55 -18.86 -6.21 -0.65
N ILE A 56 -19.44 -6.53 -1.80
CA ILE A 56 -18.76 -7.22 -2.89
C ILE A 56 -18.16 -6.20 -3.85
N PRO A 57 -16.82 -6.09 -3.99
CA PRO A 57 -16.20 -5.17 -4.92
C PRO A 57 -16.47 -5.57 -6.37
N ALA A 58 -16.58 -4.60 -7.27
CA ALA A 58 -16.81 -4.84 -8.69
C ALA A 58 -15.51 -5.02 -9.47
N SER A 59 -14.42 -4.40 -9.02
CA SER A 59 -13.12 -4.42 -9.69
C SER A 59 -11.97 -4.34 -8.68
N ALA A 60 -10.74 -4.47 -9.19
CA ALA A 60 -9.52 -4.30 -8.42
C ALA A 60 -8.48 -3.53 -9.23
N ILE A 61 -7.56 -2.86 -8.53
CA ILE A 61 -6.34 -2.30 -9.11
C ILE A 61 -5.18 -3.22 -8.72
N ILE A 62 -4.43 -3.66 -9.73
CA ILE A 62 -3.21 -4.45 -9.54
C ILE A 62 -2.00 -3.71 -10.09
N ARG A 63 -0.82 -4.08 -9.58
CA ARG A 63 0.47 -3.84 -10.23
C ARG A 63 0.92 -5.14 -10.89
N ASP A 64 1.06 -5.14 -12.22
CA ASP A 64 1.50 -6.33 -12.96
C ASP A 64 3.02 -6.57 -12.81
N GLY A 65 3.51 -7.70 -13.34
CA GLY A 65 4.94 -8.06 -13.26
C GLY A 65 5.89 -7.09 -13.97
N ASN A 66 5.36 -6.19 -14.80
CA ASN A 66 6.14 -5.13 -15.45
C ASN A 66 6.05 -3.80 -14.67
N GLY A 67 5.45 -3.81 -13.47
CA GLY A 67 5.25 -2.62 -12.64
C GLY A 67 4.09 -1.74 -13.07
N ARG A 68 3.27 -2.15 -14.06
CA ARG A 68 2.18 -1.31 -14.57
C ARG A 68 0.92 -1.46 -13.73
N THR A 69 0.30 -0.32 -13.41
CA THR A 69 -1.01 -0.27 -12.74
C THR A 69 -2.14 -0.60 -13.74
N ARG A 70 -3.03 -1.53 -13.39
CA ARG A 70 -4.18 -1.93 -14.22
C ARG A 70 -5.45 -2.06 -13.38
N VAL A 71 -6.58 -1.65 -13.94
CA VAL A 71 -7.92 -1.99 -13.41
C VAL A 71 -8.36 -3.32 -14.02
N VAL A 72 -8.72 -4.28 -13.18
CA VAL A 72 -9.13 -5.65 -13.56
C VAL A 72 -10.42 -6.04 -12.84
N SER A 73 -11.04 -7.16 -13.21
CA SER A 73 -12.19 -7.71 -12.46
C SER A 73 -11.78 -8.05 -11.02
N PHE A 74 -12.77 -8.09 -10.11
CA PHE A 74 -12.52 -8.48 -8.73
C PHE A 74 -11.88 -9.87 -8.64
N ASP A 75 -12.40 -10.87 -9.36
CA ASP A 75 -11.85 -12.23 -9.37
C ASP A 75 -10.38 -12.29 -9.78
N HIS A 76 -9.97 -11.49 -10.77
CA HIS A 76 -8.58 -11.41 -11.18
C HIS A 76 -7.72 -10.83 -10.04
N GLY A 77 -8.12 -9.69 -9.48
CA GLY A 77 -7.42 -9.10 -8.34
C GLY A 77 -7.32 -10.07 -7.15
N TRP A 78 -8.38 -10.83 -6.90
CA TRP A 78 -8.43 -11.84 -5.84
C TRP A 78 -7.45 -13.00 -6.10
N ALA A 79 -7.34 -13.46 -7.34
CA ALA A 79 -6.35 -14.46 -7.72
C ALA A 79 -4.89 -13.96 -7.52
N VAL A 80 -4.63 -12.66 -7.78
CA VAL A 80 -3.32 -12.05 -7.49
C VAL A 80 -3.04 -12.01 -5.99
N PHE A 81 -4.03 -11.63 -5.17
CA PHE A 81 -3.90 -11.62 -3.70
C PHE A 81 -3.60 -13.02 -3.15
N LYS A 82 -4.32 -14.04 -3.64
CA LYS A 82 -4.10 -15.45 -3.29
C LYS A 82 -2.81 -16.06 -3.86
N LYS A 83 -2.00 -15.27 -4.58
CA LYS A 83 -0.76 -15.72 -5.26
C LYS A 83 -0.98 -16.79 -6.33
N GLU A 84 -2.20 -16.89 -6.87
CA GLU A 84 -2.54 -17.75 -8.01
C GLU A 84 -2.13 -17.11 -9.34
N ARG A 85 -1.88 -15.80 -9.34
CA ARG A 85 -1.39 -15.02 -10.48
C ARG A 85 -0.26 -14.07 -10.06
N PRO A 86 0.70 -13.78 -10.95
CA PRO A 86 1.78 -12.85 -10.64
C PRO A 86 1.27 -11.40 -10.54
N GLY A 87 1.86 -10.64 -9.63
CA GLY A 87 1.56 -9.23 -9.41
C GLY A 87 1.29 -8.91 -7.94
N GLU A 88 0.79 -7.69 -7.72
CA GLU A 88 0.41 -7.16 -6.42
C GLU A 88 -1.00 -6.59 -6.47
N LEU A 89 -1.86 -6.96 -5.53
CA LEU A 89 -3.15 -6.31 -5.34
C LEU A 89 -2.93 -4.99 -4.60
N VAL A 90 -3.29 -3.88 -5.23
CA VAL A 90 -3.11 -2.52 -4.67
C VAL A 90 -4.37 -2.04 -3.97
N ALA A 91 -5.54 -2.26 -4.58
CA ALA A 91 -6.83 -1.83 -4.04
C ALA A 91 -8.00 -2.62 -4.64
N VAL A 92 -9.13 -2.62 -3.93
CA VAL A 92 -10.42 -3.11 -4.42
C VAL A 92 -11.38 -1.94 -4.63
N CYS A 93 -12.27 -2.02 -5.61
CA CYS A 93 -13.05 -0.88 -6.08
C CYS A 93 -14.52 -1.25 -6.34
N LEU A 94 -15.41 -0.27 -6.17
CA LEU A 94 -16.86 -0.45 -6.38
C LEU A 94 -17.32 -0.14 -7.81
N SER A 95 -16.51 0.57 -8.58
CA SER A 95 -16.77 0.80 -10.01
C SER A 95 -16.41 -0.43 -10.85
N ARG A 96 -17.18 -0.72 -11.91
CA ARG A 96 -16.85 -1.82 -12.83
C ARG A 96 -15.60 -1.48 -13.65
N PRO A 97 -14.76 -2.48 -14.01
CA PRO A 97 -13.70 -2.26 -14.98
C PRO A 97 -14.33 -1.92 -16.34
N ARG A 98 -13.81 -0.90 -17.04
CA ARG A 98 -14.21 -0.70 -18.44
C ARG A 98 -13.61 -1.84 -19.27
N ALA A 99 -14.45 -2.55 -20.00
CA ALA A 99 -14.00 -3.45 -21.04
C ALA A 99 -13.27 -2.63 -22.10
N ILE A 100 -11.98 -2.91 -22.29
CA ILE A 100 -11.24 -2.41 -23.44
C ILE A 100 -11.46 -3.49 -24.50
N GLY A 101 -12.34 -3.20 -25.46
CA GLY A 101 -12.58 -4.05 -26.63
C GLY A 101 -11.37 -4.08 -27.55
#